data_AF-A0A9K3P373-F1
#
_entry.id   AF-A0A9K3P373-F1
#
_cell.length_a   1.000
_cell.length_b   1.000
_cell.length_c   1.000
_cell.angle_alpha   90.00
_cell.angle_beta   90.00
_cell.angle_gamma   90.00
#
_symmetry.space_group_name_H-M   'P 1'
#
loop_
_entity.id
_entity.type
_entity.pdbx_description
1 polymer ?
#
loop_
_entity_poly.entity_id
_entity_poly.type
_entity_poly.pdbx_seq_one_letter_code
_entity_poly.pdbx_strand_id
1 'polypeptide(L)'
;MLTAPNENKRPLFSTKEIKDFYGSTIERATRSFIKIVICVPPFQDWFLMVDELVVSDGGCLQFSDGGLDIQILRIAVYKEQWVLGDGGWSEQEAAILVPGDIISIKLGDIVPADARLLEGDPLKIDQSVLTGESLLVPKNPYDEVFSGLTCKQGELEAVVIATGVHTFFGKATHLVDSTNQGGHFQKVLTAIGNLCVCSIAVGMAVEIIVMYPIQHREYRGIDNLLVLLTGGIPIAMPTVLSVTMAIRSHRLSQQGAITKRMTAIEEMAGMDVLCSDKTGTLTLNKLTVDKNLIELTKFCEIIVNFIQKIVF
;
A
#
# COMPACT_ATOMS: atom_id res chain seq x y z
N MET A 1 10.47 -9.52 32.63
CA MET A 1 9.68 -10.57 31.95
C MET A 1 8.64 -9.84 31.11
N LEU A 2 9.08 -9.30 29.97
CA LEU A 2 8.20 -8.57 29.05
C LEU A 2 7.44 -9.62 28.27
N THR A 3 6.18 -9.83 28.64
CA THR A 3 5.23 -10.64 27.88
C THR A 3 4.98 -9.95 26.54
N ALA A 4 5.50 -10.54 25.47
CA ALA A 4 5.19 -10.15 24.10
C ALA A 4 3.67 -10.11 23.91
N PRO A 5 3.11 -9.06 23.29
CA PRO A 5 1.69 -9.04 22.98
C PRO A 5 1.41 -10.15 21.97
N ASN A 6 0.34 -10.89 22.26
CA ASN A 6 -0.13 -12.08 21.58
C ASN A 6 -0.24 -11.82 20.07
N GLU A 7 0.76 -12.27 19.29
CA GLU A 7 0.74 -12.24 17.82
C GLU A 7 -0.40 -13.13 17.32
N ASN A 8 -1.58 -12.53 17.18
CA ASN A 8 -2.63 -13.12 16.37
C ASN A 8 -2.21 -12.94 14.90
N LYS A 9 -1.38 -13.89 14.42
CA LYS A 9 -0.83 -13.97 13.07
C LYS A 9 -1.96 -14.01 12.04
N ARG A 10 -2.45 -12.86 11.62
CA ARG A 10 -3.21 -12.74 10.37
C ARG A 10 -2.18 -12.68 9.25
N PRO A 11 -2.22 -13.58 8.25
CA PRO A 11 -1.34 -13.46 7.10
C PRO A 11 -1.55 -12.07 6.49
N LEU A 12 -0.44 -11.39 6.16
CA LEU A 12 -0.45 -10.01 5.68
C LEU A 12 -1.22 -9.84 4.36
N PHE A 13 -1.52 -10.96 3.69
CA PHE A 13 -2.38 -11.08 2.54
C PHE A 13 -3.58 -11.97 2.88
N SER A 14 -4.78 -11.47 2.58
CA SER A 14 -5.94 -12.34 2.49
C SER A 14 -5.73 -13.31 1.33
N THR A 15 -6.17 -14.56 1.45
CA THR A 15 -6.24 -15.51 0.32
C THR A 15 -7.00 -14.93 -0.89
N LYS A 16 -7.77 -13.84 -0.70
CA LYS A 16 -8.32 -12.99 -1.76
C LYS A 16 -7.27 -12.23 -2.56
N GLU A 17 -6.28 -11.58 -1.95
CA GLU A 17 -5.32 -10.74 -2.69
C GLU A 17 -4.37 -11.58 -3.55
N ILE A 18 -4.01 -12.78 -3.08
CA ILE A 18 -3.26 -13.77 -3.88
C ILE A 18 -4.13 -14.29 -5.04
N LYS A 19 -5.43 -14.53 -4.80
CA LYS A 19 -6.41 -14.89 -5.84
C LYS A 19 -6.69 -13.77 -6.84
N ASP A 20 -6.70 -12.52 -6.39
CA ASP A 20 -6.94 -11.36 -7.24
C ASP A 20 -5.69 -11.04 -8.08
N PHE A 21 -4.50 -11.35 -7.57
CA PHE A 21 -3.22 -11.14 -8.25
C PHE A 21 -2.93 -12.18 -9.35
N TYR A 22 -3.31 -13.44 -9.15
CA TYR A 22 -3.50 -14.39 -10.26
C TYR A 22 -4.70 -13.89 -11.08
N GLY A 23 -4.46 -12.95 -12.00
CA GLY A 23 -5.52 -12.34 -12.80
C GLY A 23 -6.50 -13.40 -13.30
N SER A 24 -7.80 -13.11 -13.14
CA SER A 24 -8.87 -14.11 -13.32
C SER A 24 -8.79 -14.89 -14.64
N THR A 25 -8.20 -14.32 -15.70
CA THR A 25 -7.97 -15.00 -16.97
C THR A 25 -6.93 -16.12 -16.88
N ILE A 26 -5.76 -15.87 -16.28
CA ILE A 26 -4.68 -16.85 -16.21
C ILE A 26 -5.12 -18.01 -15.31
N GLU A 27 -5.71 -17.73 -14.15
CA GLU A 27 -6.22 -18.77 -13.25
C GLU A 27 -7.33 -19.63 -13.92
N ARG A 28 -8.20 -19.01 -14.73
CA ARG A 28 -9.22 -19.72 -15.52
C ARG A 28 -8.61 -20.53 -16.65
N ALA A 29 -7.58 -20.02 -17.32
CA ALA A 29 -6.85 -20.73 -18.37
C ALA A 29 -6.13 -21.95 -17.78
N THR A 30 -5.42 -21.79 -16.68
CA THR A 30 -4.74 -22.89 -15.97
C THR A 30 -5.73 -23.93 -15.46
N ARG A 31 -6.86 -23.54 -14.87
CA ARG A 31 -7.92 -24.49 -14.45
C ARG A 31 -8.57 -25.23 -15.61
N SER A 32 -8.78 -24.56 -16.74
CA SER A 32 -9.34 -25.19 -17.95
C SER A 32 -8.32 -26.15 -18.57
N PHE A 33 -7.04 -25.79 -18.54
CA PHE A 33 -5.94 -26.61 -19.03
C PHE A 33 -5.77 -27.89 -18.21
N ILE A 34 -5.76 -27.80 -16.87
CA ILE A 34 -5.72 -28.97 -15.96
C ILE A 34 -6.84 -29.96 -16.27
N LYS A 35 -8.06 -29.47 -16.54
CA LYS A 35 -9.19 -30.34 -16.90
C LYS A 35 -8.98 -31.07 -18.23
N ILE A 36 -8.39 -30.39 -19.22
CA ILE A 36 -8.10 -30.98 -20.54
C ILE A 36 -7.03 -32.07 -20.39
N VAL A 37 -5.95 -31.80 -19.65
CA VAL A 37 -4.85 -32.75 -19.46
C VAL A 37 -5.26 -33.98 -18.65
N ILE A 38 -6.10 -33.83 -17.61
CA ILE A 38 -6.67 -34.98 -16.88
C ILE A 38 -7.51 -35.89 -17.81
N CYS A 39 -8.09 -35.34 -18.88
CA CYS A 39 -8.90 -36.11 -19.82
C CYS A 39 -8.09 -36.75 -20.96
N VAL A 40 -6.80 -36.42 -21.13
CA VAL A 40 -5.98 -36.88 -22.27
C VAL A 40 -4.79 -37.74 -21.77
N PRO A 41 -4.74 -39.05 -22.06
CA PRO A 41 -3.56 -39.88 -21.78
C PRO A 41 -2.40 -39.51 -22.74
N PRO A 42 -1.11 -39.57 -22.30
CA PRO A 42 -0.56 -40.37 -21.20
C PRO A 42 -0.22 -39.60 -19.90
N PHE A 43 -0.19 -40.34 -18.78
CA PHE A 43 0.03 -39.84 -17.41
C PHE A 43 1.45 -39.32 -17.08
N GLN A 44 2.42 -39.40 -17.99
CA GLN A 44 3.81 -38.98 -17.69
C GLN A 44 3.97 -37.45 -17.66
N ASP A 45 3.25 -36.72 -18.52
CA ASP A 45 3.28 -35.26 -18.54
C ASP A 45 2.51 -34.65 -17.35
N TRP A 46 1.65 -35.45 -16.71
CA TRP A 46 0.88 -35.03 -15.54
C TRP A 46 1.78 -34.70 -14.34
N PHE A 47 2.85 -35.46 -14.10
CA PHE A 47 3.76 -35.21 -12.99
C PHE A 47 4.56 -33.91 -13.17
N LEU A 48 5.07 -33.66 -14.38
CA LEU A 48 5.80 -32.41 -14.69
C LEU A 48 4.91 -31.18 -14.50
N MET A 49 3.64 -31.26 -14.90
CA MET A 49 2.68 -30.17 -14.72
C MET A 49 2.26 -29.94 -13.26
N VAL A 50 2.07 -31.02 -12.48
CA VAL A 50 1.79 -30.90 -11.05
C VAL A 50 2.98 -30.28 -10.32
N ASP A 51 4.21 -30.68 -10.65
CA ASP A 51 5.41 -30.05 -10.10
C ASP A 51 5.50 -28.57 -10.47
N GLU A 52 5.20 -28.19 -11.72
CA GLU A 52 5.23 -26.79 -12.14
C GLU A 52 4.18 -25.92 -11.41
N LEU A 53 2.97 -26.46 -11.20
CA LEU A 53 1.91 -25.84 -10.42
C LEU A 53 2.28 -25.71 -8.94
N VAL A 54 2.83 -26.77 -8.34
CA VAL A 54 3.26 -26.78 -6.93
C VAL A 54 4.43 -25.83 -6.71
N VAL A 55 5.36 -25.71 -7.65
CA VAL A 55 6.44 -24.72 -7.61
C VAL A 55 5.88 -23.29 -7.72
N SER A 56 4.87 -23.07 -8.57
CA SER A 56 4.20 -21.76 -8.69
C SER A 56 3.44 -21.36 -7.42
N ASP A 57 2.66 -22.28 -6.83
CA ASP A 57 1.93 -22.04 -5.58
C ASP A 57 2.87 -21.97 -4.36
N GLY A 58 3.92 -22.79 -4.33
CA GLY A 58 4.98 -22.77 -3.33
C GLY A 58 5.75 -21.44 -3.32
N GLY A 59 6.01 -20.88 -4.51
CA GLY A 59 6.56 -19.52 -4.66
C GLY A 59 5.65 -18.44 -4.04
N CYS A 60 4.33 -18.60 -4.15
CA CYS A 60 3.36 -17.71 -3.49
C CYS A 60 3.29 -17.88 -1.96
N LEU A 61 3.46 -19.10 -1.44
CA LEU A 61 3.49 -19.37 0.00
C LEU A 61 4.74 -18.76 0.66
N GLN A 62 5.91 -18.94 0.05
CA GLN A 62 7.16 -18.33 0.53
C GLN A 62 7.10 -16.79 0.50
N PHE A 63 6.23 -16.23 -0.34
CA PHE A 63 5.89 -14.81 -0.42
C PHE A 63 5.03 -14.31 0.74
N SER A 64 4.09 -15.13 1.22
CA SER A 64 3.29 -14.79 2.40
C SER A 64 4.17 -14.69 3.64
N ASP A 65 5.20 -15.55 3.73
CA ASP A 65 6.18 -15.53 4.82
C ASP A 65 7.21 -14.40 4.66
N GLY A 66 7.62 -14.06 3.44
CA GLY A 66 8.51 -12.92 3.13
C GLY A 66 7.90 -11.53 3.39
N GLY A 67 6.59 -11.46 3.63
CA GLY A 67 5.90 -10.23 4.06
C GLY A 67 6.30 -9.75 5.47
N LEU A 68 7.05 -10.55 6.23
CA LEU A 68 7.52 -10.18 7.58
C LEU A 68 8.36 -8.89 7.58
N ASP A 69 9.21 -8.68 6.57
CA ASP A 69 10.04 -7.46 6.48
C ASP A 69 9.21 -6.19 6.19
N ILE A 70 8.11 -6.33 5.46
CA ILE A 70 7.20 -5.21 5.16
C ILE A 70 6.40 -4.82 6.41
N GLN A 71 6.14 -5.76 7.32
CA GLN A 71 5.52 -5.45 8.61
C GLN A 71 6.42 -4.58 9.46
N ILE A 72 7.71 -4.88 9.51
CA ILE A 72 8.71 -4.07 10.22
C ILE A 72 8.75 -2.64 9.64
N LEU A 73 8.58 -2.50 8.32
CA LEU A 73 8.47 -1.20 7.63
C LEU A 73 7.16 -0.46 7.88
N ARG A 74 6.03 -1.16 8.07
CA ARG A 74 4.76 -0.53 8.47
C ARG A 74 4.84 0.04 9.88
N ILE A 75 5.57 -0.62 10.78
CA ILE A 75 5.74 -0.17 12.17
C ILE A 75 6.33 1.24 12.23
N ALA A 76 7.22 1.61 11.29
CA ALA A 76 7.82 2.94 11.22
C ALA A 76 6.87 4.08 10.75
N VAL A 77 5.64 3.77 10.34
CA VAL A 77 4.68 4.75 9.79
C VAL A 77 3.52 5.01 10.77
N TYR A 78 3.43 4.29 11.88
CA TYR A 78 2.41 4.58 12.88
C TYR A 78 2.80 5.84 13.66
N LYS A 79 1.87 6.79 13.69
CA LYS A 79 2.03 7.98 14.52
C LYS A 79 1.83 7.58 15.97
N GLU A 80 2.81 7.93 16.79
CA GLU A 80 2.71 7.86 18.23
C GLU A 80 1.86 9.05 18.73
N GLN A 81 1.05 8.82 19.76
CA GLN A 81 0.20 9.84 20.38
C GLN A 81 0.48 9.87 21.88
N TRP A 82 0.44 11.08 22.44
CA TRP A 82 0.49 11.31 23.88
C TRP A 82 -0.85 10.96 24.51
N VAL A 83 -0.88 9.91 25.32
CA VAL A 83 -2.04 9.41 26.07
C VAL A 83 -1.81 9.60 27.56
N LEU A 84 -2.80 10.15 28.25
CA LEU A 84 -2.80 10.27 29.71
C LEU A 84 -3.32 8.97 30.33
N GLY A 85 -2.46 8.26 31.05
CA GLY A 85 -2.82 7.07 31.83
C GLY A 85 -2.63 7.27 33.34
N ASP A 86 -2.83 6.20 34.11
CA ASP A 86 -2.72 6.19 35.59
C ASP A 86 -1.33 6.60 36.14
N GLY A 87 -0.30 6.61 35.28
CA GLY A 87 1.07 7.01 35.61
C GLY A 87 1.51 8.36 35.02
N GLY A 88 0.59 9.11 34.39
CA GLY A 88 0.89 10.36 33.67
C GLY A 88 0.92 10.19 32.16
N TRP A 89 1.53 11.15 31.47
CA TRP A 89 1.61 11.21 30.03
C TRP A 89 2.60 10.18 29.46
N SER A 90 2.13 9.34 28.53
CA SER A 90 2.93 8.34 27.84
C SER A 90 2.68 8.38 26.34
N GLU A 91 3.72 8.14 25.56
CA GLU A 91 3.64 8.06 24.10
C GLU A 91 3.30 6.62 23.70
N GLN A 92 2.17 6.44 23.00
CA GLN A 92 1.65 5.13 22.61
C GLN A 92 1.25 5.10 21.14
N GLU A 93 1.24 3.92 20.54
CA GLU A 93 0.82 3.73 19.16
C GLU A 93 -0.67 4.03 19.01
N ALA A 94 -1.05 4.80 17.98
CA ALA A 94 -2.44 5.15 17.72
C ALA A 94 -3.39 3.94 17.57
N ALA A 95 -2.85 2.75 17.26
CA ALA A 95 -3.62 1.51 17.14
C ALA A 95 -4.15 0.98 18.50
N ILE A 96 -3.57 1.42 19.62
CA ILE A 96 -3.90 0.94 20.97
C ILE A 96 -5.02 1.78 21.61
N LEU A 97 -5.30 2.97 21.06
CA LEU A 97 -6.30 3.91 21.57
C LEU A 97 -7.70 3.29 21.70
N VAL A 98 -8.33 3.56 22.85
CA VAL A 98 -9.70 3.12 23.18
C VAL A 98 -10.59 4.35 23.40
N PRO A 99 -11.89 4.30 23.06
CA PRO A 99 -12.83 5.33 23.45
C PRO A 99 -12.82 5.58 24.97
N GLY A 100 -12.69 6.85 25.36
CA GLY A 100 -12.52 7.27 26.77
C GLY A 100 -11.11 7.71 27.12
N ASP A 101 -10.11 7.39 26.31
CA ASP A 101 -8.73 7.83 26.55
C ASP A 101 -8.60 9.35 26.36
N ILE A 102 -7.75 9.98 27.17
CA ILE A 102 -7.39 11.39 27.04
C ILE A 102 -6.10 11.49 26.23
N ILE A 103 -6.14 12.24 25.14
CA ILE A 103 -5.01 12.48 24.25
C ILE A 103 -4.65 13.96 24.25
N SER A 104 -3.36 14.27 24.11
CA SER A 104 -2.89 15.63 23.86
C SER A 104 -2.66 15.82 22.36
N ILE A 105 -3.26 16.87 21.78
CA ILE A 105 -3.13 17.22 20.36
C ILE A 105 -2.25 18.45 20.25
N LYS A 106 -1.05 18.31 19.66
CA LYS A 106 -0.09 19.39 19.51
C LYS A 106 -0.06 19.94 18.10
N LEU A 107 0.65 21.06 17.94
CA LEU A 107 0.94 21.67 16.65
C LEU A 107 1.63 20.66 15.71
N GLY A 108 1.02 20.36 14.56
CA GLY A 108 1.57 19.45 13.55
C GLY A 108 1.09 18.00 13.70
N ASP A 109 0.38 17.67 14.78
CA ASP A 109 -0.16 16.33 14.98
C ASP A 109 -1.34 16.07 14.02
N ILE A 110 -1.45 14.80 13.61
CA ILE A 110 -2.65 14.31 12.95
C ILE A 110 -3.50 13.67 14.02
N VAL A 111 -4.76 14.08 14.10
CA VAL A 111 -5.74 13.55 15.04
C VAL A 111 -5.96 12.06 14.75
N PRO A 112 -5.64 11.14 15.69
CA PRO A 112 -5.64 9.69 15.42
C PRO A 112 -7.03 9.05 15.44
N ALA A 113 -7.99 9.69 16.11
CA ALA A 113 -9.33 9.16 16.36
C ALA A 113 -10.32 10.32 16.49
N ASP A 114 -11.62 10.05 16.34
CA ASP A 114 -12.62 11.08 16.59
C ASP A 114 -12.64 11.39 18.09
N ALA A 115 -12.46 12.65 18.45
CA ALA A 115 -12.27 13.09 19.82
C ALA A 115 -13.06 14.37 20.11
N ARG A 116 -13.34 14.61 21.39
CA ARG A 116 -13.94 15.84 21.89
C ARG A 116 -12.91 16.65 22.64
N LEU A 117 -12.76 17.92 22.26
CA LEU A 117 -11.80 18.81 22.89
C LEU A 117 -12.18 19.09 24.35
N LEU A 118 -11.17 19.12 25.20
CA LEU A 118 -11.28 19.55 26.59
C LEU A 118 -11.14 21.07 26.71
N GLU A 119 -11.05 21.56 27.93
CA GLU A 119 -10.93 22.98 28.23
C GLU A 119 -9.53 23.52 27.91
N GLY A 120 -9.45 24.75 27.37
CA GLY A 120 -8.20 25.44 27.07
C GLY A 120 -8.32 26.39 25.87
N ASP A 121 -7.19 26.68 25.23
CA ASP A 121 -7.14 27.64 24.11
C ASP A 121 -7.71 27.04 22.81
N PRO A 122 -8.41 27.84 21.99
CA PRO A 122 -8.94 27.38 20.72
C PRO A 122 -7.81 27.02 19.75
N LEU A 123 -7.99 25.89 19.07
CA LEU A 123 -7.03 25.36 18.11
C LEU A 123 -7.52 25.52 16.68
N LYS A 124 -6.61 25.55 15.71
CA LYS A 124 -6.97 25.60 14.28
C LYS A 124 -6.60 24.30 13.60
N ILE A 125 -7.63 23.68 13.01
CA ILE A 125 -7.50 22.43 12.29
C ILE A 125 -7.61 22.68 10.79
N ASP A 126 -6.78 21.98 10.03
CA ASP A 126 -6.89 21.86 8.59
C ASP A 126 -7.91 20.76 8.23
N GLN A 127 -9.02 21.16 7.60
CA GLN A 127 -10.10 20.26 7.18
C GLN A 127 -10.00 19.78 5.73
N SER A 128 -8.90 20.04 5.04
CA SER A 128 -8.69 19.64 3.63
C SER A 128 -8.95 18.16 3.37
N VAL A 129 -8.66 17.29 4.34
CA VAL A 129 -8.89 15.84 4.24
C VAL A 129 -10.38 15.48 4.13
N LEU A 130 -11.28 16.27 4.75
CA LEU A 130 -12.72 16.00 4.76
C LEU A 130 -13.48 16.82 3.72
N THR A 131 -13.13 18.09 3.53
CA THR A 131 -13.87 19.02 2.67
C THR A 131 -13.23 19.19 1.29
N GLY A 132 -11.96 18.83 1.14
CA GLY A 132 -11.17 19.13 -0.06
C GLY A 132 -10.69 20.58 -0.16
N GLU A 133 -11.04 21.43 0.82
CA GLU A 133 -10.64 22.84 0.87
C GLU A 133 -9.59 23.05 1.97
N SER A 134 -8.43 23.61 1.62
CA SER A 134 -7.35 23.96 2.56
C SER A 134 -7.69 25.21 3.38
N LEU A 135 -8.77 25.14 4.17
CA LEU A 135 -9.19 26.19 5.09
C LEU A 135 -8.93 25.77 6.54
N LEU A 136 -8.31 26.68 7.29
CA LEU A 136 -8.07 26.54 8.72
C LEU A 136 -9.34 26.91 9.47
N VAL A 137 -9.97 25.92 10.10
CA VAL A 137 -11.19 26.12 10.88
C VAL A 137 -10.82 26.20 12.37
N PRO A 138 -11.17 27.29 13.07
CA PRO A 138 -10.99 27.37 14.51
C PRO A 138 -11.97 26.42 15.20
N LYS A 139 -11.47 25.68 16.19
CA LYS A 139 -12.21 24.75 17.03
C LYS A 139 -12.12 25.21 18.48
N ASN A 140 -13.28 25.40 19.09
CA ASN A 140 -13.38 25.84 20.47
C ASN A 140 -13.32 24.64 21.42
N PRO A 141 -13.06 24.88 22.72
CA PRO A 141 -13.25 23.86 23.74
C PRO A 141 -14.61 23.18 23.62
N TYR A 142 -14.67 21.87 23.90
CA TYR A 142 -15.86 21.03 23.79
C TYR A 142 -16.37 20.74 22.37
N ASP A 143 -15.76 21.30 21.31
CA ASP A 143 -16.05 20.91 19.94
C ASP A 143 -15.49 19.52 19.61
N GLU A 144 -16.09 18.88 18.61
CA GLU A 144 -15.61 17.60 18.07
C GLU A 144 -14.53 17.83 17.00
N VAL A 145 -13.54 16.95 17.03
CA VAL A 145 -12.44 16.84 16.06
C VAL A 145 -12.43 15.42 15.50
N PHE A 146 -12.11 15.30 14.21
CA PHE A 146 -12.23 14.05 13.48
C PHE A 146 -10.87 13.44 13.15
N SER A 147 -10.83 12.12 13.06
CA SER A 147 -9.66 11.34 12.66
C SER A 147 -9.13 11.79 11.30
N GLY A 148 -7.80 11.92 11.19
CA GLY A 148 -7.09 12.27 9.96
C GLY A 148 -6.91 13.77 9.72
N LEU A 149 -7.54 14.63 10.53
CA LEU A 149 -7.34 16.06 10.45
C LEU A 149 -6.00 16.48 11.07
N THR A 150 -5.40 17.58 10.58
CA THR A 150 -4.09 18.05 11.06
C THR A 150 -4.23 19.33 11.89
N CYS A 151 -3.66 19.35 13.09
CA CYS A 151 -3.57 20.56 13.90
C CYS A 151 -2.49 21.49 13.34
N LYS A 152 -2.84 22.75 13.04
CA LYS A 152 -1.93 23.73 12.45
C LYS A 152 -1.61 24.89 13.39
N GLN A 153 -2.42 25.13 14.42
CA GLN A 153 -2.17 26.12 15.48
C GLN A 153 -2.83 25.67 16.79
N GLY A 154 -2.15 25.90 17.92
CA GLY A 154 -2.65 25.57 19.26
C GLY A 154 -2.23 24.18 19.74
N GLU A 155 -2.46 23.94 21.02
CA GLU A 155 -2.32 22.65 21.69
C GLU A 155 -3.50 22.50 22.65
N LEU A 156 -4.16 21.35 22.61
CA LEU A 156 -5.30 21.10 23.48
C LEU A 156 -5.46 19.60 23.75
N GLU A 157 -5.93 19.28 24.95
CA GLU A 157 -6.28 17.91 25.31
C GLU A 157 -7.67 17.55 24.76
N ALA A 158 -7.89 16.27 24.50
CA ALA A 158 -9.14 15.77 23.94
C ALA A 158 -9.46 14.36 24.46
N VAL A 159 -10.74 14.05 24.59
CA VAL A 159 -11.23 12.71 24.97
C VAL A 159 -11.65 11.96 23.71
N VAL A 160 -11.14 10.75 23.52
CA VAL A 160 -11.48 9.91 22.37
C VAL A 160 -12.94 9.44 22.46
N ILE A 161 -13.71 9.66 21.40
CA ILE A 161 -15.12 9.26 21.27
C ILE A 161 -15.23 7.96 20.46
N ALA A 162 -14.51 7.86 19.33
CA ALA A 162 -14.58 6.71 18.43
C ALA A 162 -13.24 6.47 17.74
N THR A 163 -12.87 5.19 17.58
CA THR A 163 -11.61 4.76 16.97
C THR A 163 -11.86 3.84 15.77
N GLY A 164 -10.85 3.73 14.89
CA GLY A 164 -10.87 2.82 13.74
C GLY A 164 -12.07 3.01 12.80
N VAL A 165 -12.78 1.91 12.51
CA VAL A 165 -13.92 1.87 11.57
C VAL A 165 -15.13 2.69 12.02
N HIS A 166 -15.23 3.02 13.31
CA HIS A 166 -16.36 3.79 13.84
C HIS A 166 -16.19 5.31 13.72
N THR A 167 -14.99 5.77 13.33
CA THR A 167 -14.71 7.18 13.05
C THR A 167 -15.49 7.67 11.82
N PHE A 168 -15.67 8.97 11.70
CA PHE A 168 -16.26 9.60 10.52
C PHE A 168 -15.52 9.21 9.24
N PHE A 169 -14.18 9.24 9.28
CA PHE A 169 -13.33 8.83 8.17
C PHE A 169 -13.42 7.32 7.91
N GLY A 170 -13.43 6.48 8.94
CA GLY A 170 -13.56 5.03 8.84
C GLY A 170 -14.88 4.57 8.21
N LYS A 171 -15.99 5.27 8.49
CA LYS A 171 -17.28 5.03 7.85
C LYS A 171 -17.26 5.44 6.37
N ALA A 172 -16.63 6.57 6.06
CA ALA A 172 -16.50 7.04 4.69
C ALA A 172 -15.64 6.07 3.84
N THR A 173 -14.52 5.59 4.38
CA THR A 173 -13.65 4.63 3.66
C THR A 173 -14.34 3.29 3.46
N HIS A 174 -15.08 2.76 4.44
CA HIS A 174 -15.83 1.51 4.29
C HIS A 174 -16.90 1.58 3.19
N LEU A 175 -17.44 2.76 2.89
CA LEU A 175 -18.36 2.95 1.76
C LEU A 175 -17.63 2.95 0.41
N VAL A 176 -16.40 3.47 0.36
CA VAL A 176 -15.58 3.61 -0.86
C VAL A 176 -14.79 2.35 -1.20
N ASP A 177 -14.51 1.48 -0.21
CA ASP A 177 -13.74 0.23 -0.36
C ASP A 177 -14.39 -0.79 -1.34
N SER A 178 -15.63 -0.52 -1.73
CA SER A 178 -16.35 -1.20 -2.83
C SER A 178 -15.74 -0.93 -4.22
N THR A 179 -14.79 -0.01 -4.35
CA THR A 179 -14.29 0.50 -5.63
C THR A 179 -12.80 0.20 -5.83
N ASN A 180 -12.38 -1.03 -5.55
CA ASN A 180 -11.02 -1.46 -5.90
C ASN A 180 -10.95 -1.72 -7.42
N GLN A 181 -10.87 -0.64 -8.21
CA GLN A 181 -10.52 -0.75 -9.62
C GLN A 181 -9.10 -1.31 -9.68
N GLY A 182 -8.94 -2.51 -10.25
CA GLY A 182 -7.64 -3.16 -10.39
C GLY A 182 -6.57 -2.19 -10.90
N GLY A 183 -5.41 -2.19 -10.23
CA GLY A 183 -4.33 -1.24 -10.49
C GLY A 183 -3.87 -1.28 -11.96
N HIS A 184 -3.26 -0.19 -12.44
CA HIS A 184 -2.76 -0.09 -13.82
C HIS A 184 -1.89 -1.30 -14.19
N PHE A 185 -0.97 -1.68 -13.31
CA PHE A 185 -0.13 -2.86 -13.45
C PHE A 185 -0.93 -4.16 -13.69
N GLN A 186 -2.03 -4.35 -12.95
CA GLN A 186 -2.88 -5.54 -13.07
C GLN A 186 -3.63 -5.56 -14.41
N LYS A 187 -4.00 -4.39 -14.94
CA LYS A 187 -4.58 -4.28 -16.28
C LYS A 187 -3.55 -4.66 -17.36
N VAL A 188 -2.32 -4.20 -17.24
CA VAL A 188 -1.22 -4.57 -18.16
C VAL A 188 -0.95 -6.06 -18.10
N LEU A 189 -0.87 -6.64 -16.90
CA LEU A 189 -0.66 -8.07 -16.70
C LEU A 189 -1.77 -8.90 -17.36
N THR A 190 -3.02 -8.46 -17.18
CA THR A 190 -4.19 -9.10 -17.80
C THR A 190 -4.17 -8.96 -19.32
N ALA A 191 -3.74 -7.83 -19.86
CA ALA A 191 -3.62 -7.63 -21.29
C ALA A 191 -2.56 -8.55 -21.92
N ILE A 192 -1.39 -8.69 -21.29
CA ILE A 192 -0.34 -9.60 -21.75
C ILE A 192 -0.82 -11.05 -21.65
N GLY A 193 -1.44 -11.44 -20.52
CA GLY A 193 -2.03 -12.77 -20.35
C GLY A 193 -3.08 -13.07 -21.43
N ASN A 194 -3.98 -12.12 -21.71
CA ASN A 194 -4.98 -12.26 -22.77
C ASN A 194 -4.32 -12.40 -24.15
N LEU A 195 -3.24 -11.67 -24.44
CA LEU A 195 -2.51 -11.79 -25.70
C LEU A 195 -1.91 -13.19 -25.87
N CYS A 196 -1.30 -13.74 -24.83
CA CYS A 196 -0.76 -15.12 -24.84
C CYS A 196 -1.87 -16.16 -25.04
N VAL A 197 -3.01 -16.02 -24.34
CA VAL A 197 -4.14 -16.95 -24.51
C VAL A 197 -4.72 -16.86 -25.94
N CYS A 198 -4.85 -15.66 -26.48
CA CYS A 198 -5.30 -15.45 -27.85
C CYS A 198 -4.32 -16.05 -28.89
N SER A 199 -3.00 -15.89 -28.70
CA SER A 199 -2.02 -16.47 -29.62
C SER A 199 -2.03 -18.00 -29.62
N ILE A 200 -2.19 -18.62 -28.44
CA ILE A 200 -2.38 -20.08 -28.32
C ILE A 200 -3.64 -20.52 -29.04
N ALA A 201 -4.77 -19.84 -28.80
CA ALA A 201 -6.05 -20.18 -29.43
C ALA A 201 -5.99 -20.08 -30.96
N VAL A 202 -5.33 -19.04 -31.49
CA VAL A 202 -5.10 -18.89 -32.93
C VAL A 202 -4.18 -20.01 -33.45
N GLY A 203 -3.10 -20.32 -32.72
CA GLY A 203 -2.19 -21.42 -33.07
C GLY A 203 -2.90 -22.77 -33.17
N MET A 204 -3.76 -23.09 -32.19
CA MET A 204 -4.59 -24.29 -32.23
C MET A 204 -5.56 -24.31 -33.41
N ALA A 205 -6.24 -23.19 -33.67
CA ALA A 205 -7.19 -23.10 -34.76
C ALA A 205 -6.50 -23.30 -36.11
N VAL A 206 -5.32 -22.68 -36.31
CA VAL A 206 -4.50 -22.87 -37.51
C VAL A 206 -4.07 -24.33 -37.63
N GLU A 207 -3.62 -24.95 -36.54
CA GLU A 207 -3.20 -26.34 -36.56
C GLU A 207 -4.35 -27.28 -36.96
N ILE A 208 -5.51 -27.13 -36.34
CA ILE A 208 -6.71 -27.93 -36.64
C ILE A 208 -7.17 -27.71 -38.09
N ILE A 209 -7.16 -26.48 -38.60
CA ILE A 209 -7.66 -26.17 -39.94
C ILE A 209 -6.67 -26.58 -41.04
N VAL A 210 -5.36 -26.49 -40.78
CA VAL A 210 -4.32 -26.69 -41.81
C VAL A 210 -3.74 -28.11 -41.77
N MET A 211 -3.40 -28.65 -40.60
CA MET A 211 -2.80 -30.00 -40.51
C MET A 211 -3.83 -31.10 -40.76
N TYR A 212 -5.09 -30.92 -40.33
CA TYR A 212 -6.14 -31.91 -40.50
C TYR A 212 -6.42 -32.29 -41.96
N PRO A 213 -6.58 -31.35 -42.91
CA PRO A 213 -6.78 -31.70 -44.32
C PRO A 213 -5.52 -32.17 -45.03
N ILE A 214 -4.32 -31.68 -44.65
CA ILE A 214 -3.08 -31.94 -45.39
C ILE A 214 -2.49 -33.32 -45.06
N GLN A 215 -2.65 -33.81 -43.82
CA GLN A 215 -1.80 -34.91 -43.35
C GLN A 215 -2.41 -36.31 -43.45
N HIS A 216 -3.72 -36.46 -43.76
CA HIS A 216 -4.44 -37.73 -44.03
C HIS A 216 -4.05 -38.96 -43.16
N ARG A 217 -3.50 -38.75 -41.95
CA ARG A 217 -3.01 -39.79 -41.03
C ARG A 217 -3.82 -39.78 -39.75
N GLU A 218 -3.86 -40.94 -39.10
CA GLU A 218 -4.50 -41.11 -37.79
C GLU A 218 -3.88 -40.17 -36.74
N TYR A 219 -4.71 -39.24 -36.28
CA TYR A 219 -4.64 -38.34 -35.13
C TYR A 219 -3.36 -38.38 -34.25
N ARG A 220 -2.32 -37.64 -34.67
CA ARG A 220 -1.22 -37.16 -33.80
C ARG A 220 -1.34 -35.68 -33.40
N GLY A 221 -2.41 -35.01 -33.82
CA GLY A 221 -2.60 -33.58 -33.52
C GLY A 221 -2.82 -33.27 -32.03
N ILE A 222 -3.22 -34.24 -31.22
CA ILE A 222 -3.45 -34.04 -29.78
C ILE A 222 -2.14 -33.73 -29.07
N ASP A 223 -1.05 -34.41 -29.41
CA ASP A 223 0.27 -34.20 -28.78
C ASP A 223 0.80 -32.79 -29.07
N ASN A 224 0.67 -32.32 -30.31
CA ASN A 224 1.09 -30.97 -30.69
C ASN A 224 0.25 -29.88 -30.01
N LEU A 225 -1.08 -30.07 -29.93
CA LEU A 225 -1.97 -29.16 -29.22
C LEU A 225 -1.62 -29.09 -27.72
N LEU A 226 -1.24 -30.23 -27.14
CA LEU A 226 -0.82 -30.33 -25.75
C LEU A 226 0.51 -29.61 -25.50
N VAL A 227 1.49 -29.76 -26.40
CA VAL A 227 2.76 -29.01 -26.37
C VAL A 227 2.55 -27.50 -26.50
N LEU A 228 1.63 -27.07 -27.37
CA LEU A 228 1.32 -25.65 -27.55
C LEU A 228 0.65 -25.06 -26.30
N LEU A 229 -0.17 -25.85 -25.60
CA LEU A 229 -0.80 -25.44 -24.34
C LEU A 229 0.20 -25.40 -23.17
N THR A 230 1.01 -26.45 -22.98
CA THR A 230 1.98 -26.52 -21.88
C THR A 230 3.00 -25.39 -21.98
N GLY A 231 3.57 -25.17 -23.17
CA GLY A 231 4.58 -24.13 -23.37
C GLY A 231 4.02 -22.72 -23.55
N GLY A 232 2.74 -22.58 -23.94
CA GLY A 232 2.15 -21.29 -24.29
C GLY A 232 1.70 -20.45 -23.10
N ILE A 233 1.25 -21.09 -22.01
CA ILE A 233 0.71 -20.37 -20.85
C ILE A 233 1.88 -19.83 -19.99
N PRO A 234 2.00 -18.51 -19.80
CA PRO A 234 3.11 -17.94 -19.04
C PRO A 234 2.87 -18.03 -17.52
N ILE A 235 2.84 -19.25 -16.97
CA ILE A 235 2.52 -19.54 -15.56
C ILE A 235 3.54 -18.86 -14.61
N ALA A 236 4.81 -18.82 -14.99
CA ALA A 236 5.88 -18.23 -14.17
C ALA A 236 5.83 -16.69 -14.10
N MET A 237 5.14 -16.02 -15.01
CA MET A 237 5.25 -14.57 -15.19
C MET A 237 4.73 -13.76 -13.97
N PRO A 238 3.55 -14.06 -13.39
CA PRO A 238 3.09 -13.38 -12.17
C PRO A 238 4.05 -13.57 -10.98
N THR A 239 4.57 -14.78 -10.79
CA THR A 239 5.48 -15.12 -9.68
C THR A 239 6.80 -14.36 -9.79
N VAL A 240 7.43 -14.36 -10.98
CA VAL A 240 8.68 -13.62 -11.22
C VAL A 240 8.50 -12.12 -11.03
N LEU A 241 7.36 -11.57 -11.47
CA LEU A 241 7.05 -10.14 -11.29
C LEU A 241 6.90 -9.79 -9.80
N SER A 242 6.18 -10.59 -9.02
CA SER A 242 6.05 -10.39 -7.58
C SER A 242 7.40 -10.46 -6.85
N VAL A 243 8.20 -11.50 -7.13
CA VAL A 243 9.58 -11.67 -6.60
C VAL A 243 10.40 -10.41 -6.85
N THR A 244 10.37 -9.93 -8.10
CA THR A 244 11.15 -8.75 -8.49
C THR A 244 10.66 -7.49 -7.80
N MET A 245 9.35 -7.30 -7.63
CA MET A 245 8.78 -6.16 -6.91
C MET A 245 9.14 -6.14 -5.43
N ALA A 246 9.12 -7.30 -4.75
CA ALA A 246 9.51 -7.40 -3.34
C ALA A 246 11.00 -7.08 -3.14
N ILE A 247 11.88 -7.66 -3.97
CA ILE A 247 13.33 -7.37 -3.91
C ILE A 247 13.58 -5.87 -4.16
N ARG A 248 12.86 -5.27 -5.10
CA ARG A 248 12.95 -3.82 -5.38
C ARG A 248 12.48 -2.97 -4.21
N SER A 249 11.35 -3.32 -3.60
CA SER A 249 10.81 -2.65 -2.41
C SER A 249 11.82 -2.69 -1.25
N HIS A 250 12.43 -3.85 -1.01
CA HIS A 250 13.46 -4.01 0.02
C HIS A 250 14.71 -3.15 -0.28
N ARG A 251 15.19 -3.12 -1.52
CA ARG A 251 16.32 -2.26 -1.91
C ARG A 251 16.00 -0.77 -1.76
N LEU A 252 14.79 -0.33 -2.09
CA LEU A 252 14.35 1.06 -1.88
C LEU A 252 14.35 1.42 -0.39
N SER A 253 13.88 0.49 0.44
CA SER A 253 13.89 0.68 1.90
C SER A 253 15.31 0.85 2.44
N GLN A 254 16.29 0.09 1.95
CA GLN A 254 17.69 0.25 2.34
C GLN A 254 18.27 1.61 1.94
N GLN A 255 17.67 2.30 0.96
CA GLN A 255 18.02 3.65 0.54
C GLN A 255 17.21 4.74 1.27
N GLY A 256 16.39 4.37 2.25
CA GLY A 256 15.55 5.30 3.03
C GLY A 256 14.21 5.65 2.39
N ALA A 257 13.79 4.97 1.31
CA ALA A 257 12.49 5.16 0.67
C ALA A 257 11.54 3.99 0.98
N ILE A 258 10.49 4.25 1.76
CA ILE A 258 9.52 3.23 2.19
C ILE A 258 8.35 3.18 1.19
N THR A 259 8.09 2.00 0.62
CA THR A 259 7.02 1.81 -0.37
C THR A 259 5.81 1.13 0.27
N LYS A 260 4.71 1.88 0.46
CA LYS A 260 3.46 1.35 1.06
C LYS A 260 2.69 0.43 0.11
N ARG A 261 2.80 0.66 -1.20
CA ARG A 261 2.18 -0.13 -2.27
C ARG A 261 3.26 -0.58 -3.25
N MET A 262 3.38 -1.89 -3.50
CA MET A 262 4.40 -2.40 -4.44
C MET A 262 4.19 -1.89 -5.88
N THR A 263 2.94 -1.67 -6.28
CA THR A 263 2.59 -1.08 -7.59
C THR A 263 3.12 0.34 -7.78
N ALA A 264 3.35 1.09 -6.70
CA ALA A 264 3.88 2.45 -6.78
C ALA A 264 5.32 2.49 -7.32
N ILE A 265 6.07 1.38 -7.23
CA ILE A 265 7.43 1.29 -7.80
C ILE A 265 7.39 1.39 -9.33
N GLU A 266 6.37 0.81 -9.97
CA GLU A 266 6.18 0.92 -11.42
C GLU A 266 5.74 2.34 -11.80
N GLU A 267 4.76 2.89 -11.08
CA GLU A 267 4.27 4.25 -11.32
C GLU A 267 5.39 5.29 -11.18
N MET A 268 6.30 5.11 -10.21
CA MET A 268 7.48 5.95 -10.04
C MET A 268 8.48 5.80 -11.21
N ALA A 269 8.61 4.60 -11.80
CA ALA A 269 9.48 4.38 -12.95
C ALA A 269 8.94 5.03 -14.23
N GLY A 270 7.62 5.18 -14.35
CA GLY A 270 6.95 5.88 -15.46
C GLY A 270 6.64 7.35 -15.17
N MET A 271 7.20 7.94 -14.12
CA MET A 271 6.91 9.31 -13.72
C MET A 271 7.61 10.32 -14.63
N ASP A 272 6.83 11.06 -15.41
CA ASP A 272 7.34 12.15 -16.27
C ASP A 272 7.45 13.49 -15.54
N VAL A 273 6.60 13.73 -14.55
CA VAL A 273 6.53 14.99 -13.80
C VAL A 273 6.54 14.72 -12.31
N LEU A 274 7.55 15.25 -11.62
CA LEU A 274 7.63 15.26 -10.16
C LEU A 274 7.23 16.64 -9.62
N CYS A 275 6.05 16.72 -9.03
CA CYS A 275 5.63 17.89 -8.28
C CYS A 275 6.16 17.77 -6.84
N SER A 276 7.24 18.49 -6.54
CA SER A 276 7.83 18.51 -5.19
C SER A 276 7.38 19.74 -4.41
N ASP A 277 7.02 19.57 -3.14
CA ASP A 277 6.77 20.70 -2.25
C ASP A 277 8.09 21.41 -1.91
N LYS A 278 8.07 22.74 -1.82
CA LYS A 278 9.28 23.50 -1.48
C LYS A 278 9.66 23.28 -0.03
N THR A 279 8.71 23.51 0.89
CA THR A 279 9.03 23.59 2.31
C THR A 279 9.07 22.18 2.90
N GLY A 280 10.18 21.81 3.52
CA GLY A 280 10.33 20.48 4.15
C GLY A 280 10.64 19.33 3.20
N THR A 281 10.59 19.52 1.87
CA THR A 281 11.13 18.56 0.90
C THR A 281 12.38 19.12 0.20
N LEU A 282 12.30 20.30 -0.43
CA LEU A 282 13.46 20.94 -1.06
C LEU A 282 14.29 21.77 -0.09
N THR A 283 13.65 22.36 0.92
CA THR A 283 14.34 23.17 1.92
C THR A 283 14.65 22.35 3.17
N LEU A 284 15.77 22.67 3.83
CA LEU A 284 16.17 22.08 5.12
C LEU A 284 15.26 22.49 6.29
N ASN A 285 14.17 23.22 6.02
CA ASN A 285 13.30 23.85 7.00
C ASN A 285 14.05 24.64 8.10
N LYS A 286 15.24 25.14 7.76
CA LYS A 286 16.09 25.97 8.62
C LYS A 286 16.15 27.37 8.02
N LEU A 287 15.44 28.31 8.64
CA LEU A 287 15.47 29.71 8.23
C LEU A 287 16.83 30.31 8.61
N THR A 288 17.62 30.67 7.61
CA THR A 288 18.90 31.37 7.80
C THR A 288 18.76 32.81 7.35
N VAL A 289 19.14 33.74 8.23
CA VAL A 289 19.13 35.17 7.93
C VAL A 289 20.56 35.61 7.63
N ASP A 290 20.78 36.18 6.45
CA ASP A 290 22.05 36.80 6.10
C ASP A 290 22.19 38.13 6.84
N LYS A 291 23.19 38.20 7.74
CA LYS A 291 23.44 39.37 8.57
C LYS A 291 23.87 40.59 7.76
N ASN A 292 24.44 40.39 6.56
CA ASN A 292 24.91 41.49 5.72
C ASN A 292 23.77 42.23 5.00
N LEU A 293 22.62 41.59 4.83
CA LEU A 293 21.42 42.17 4.22
C LEU A 293 20.56 42.96 5.20
N ILE A 294 20.88 42.89 6.49
CA ILE A 294 20.20 43.67 7.53
C ILE A 294 20.96 44.98 7.69
N GLU A 295 20.43 46.07 7.13
CA GLU A 295 20.89 47.41 7.48
C GLU A 295 20.63 47.63 8.98
N LEU A 296 21.69 47.45 9.78
CA LEU A 296 21.66 47.59 11.23
C LEU A 296 21.49 49.06 11.62
N THR A 297 20.24 49.52 11.69
CA THR A 297 19.90 50.49 12.74
C THR A 297 19.90 49.74 14.07
N LYS A 298 20.52 50.27 15.13
CA LYS A 298 20.74 49.63 16.45
C LYS A 298 19.54 48.90 17.08
N PHE A 299 18.32 49.15 16.61
CA PHE A 299 17.08 48.49 17.03
C PHE A 299 16.91 47.07 16.43
N CYS A 300 17.40 46.83 15.21
CA CYS A 300 17.28 45.53 14.52
C CYS A 300 18.18 44.43 15.13
N GLU A 301 19.31 44.79 15.74
CA GLU A 301 20.26 43.84 16.31
C GLU A 301 19.66 43.05 17.50
N ILE A 302 18.77 43.69 18.26
CA ILE A 302 18.04 43.06 19.37
C ILE A 302 16.97 42.11 18.83
N ILE A 303 16.21 42.52 17.81
CA ILE A 303 15.14 41.70 17.21
C ILE A 303 15.72 40.46 16.50
N VAL A 304 16.83 40.60 15.77
CA VAL A 304 17.47 39.47 15.10
C VAL A 304 18.02 38.46 16.12
N ASN A 305 18.65 38.93 17.21
CA ASN A 305 19.09 38.06 18.29
C ASN A 305 17.91 37.39 19.04
N PHE A 306 16.77 38.09 19.17
CA PHE A 306 15.56 37.55 19.79
C PHE A 306 14.89 36.47 18.92
N ILE A 307 14.77 36.71 17.61
CA ILE A 307 14.22 35.73 16.65
C ILE A 307 15.13 34.50 16.56
N GLN A 308 16.45 34.66 16.53
CA GLN A 308 17.37 33.50 16.55
C GLN A 308 17.26 32.65 17.83
N LYS A 309 16.89 33.25 18.98
CA LYS A 309 16.69 32.53 20.25
C LYS A 309 15.33 31.81 20.37
N ILE A 310 14.37 32.15 19.52
CA ILE A 310 13.02 31.55 19.54
C ILE A 310 12.90 30.47 18.46
N VAL A 311 13.67 30.58 17.37
CA VAL A 311 13.59 29.67 16.21
C VAL A 311 14.63 28.53 16.26
N PHE A 312 15.68 28.66 17.08
CA PHE A 312 16.66 27.59 17.38
C PHE A 312 16.57 27.19 18.85
#